data_AF-A0A7J6W568-F1
#
_entry.id   AF-A0A7J6W568-F1
#
_cell.length_a   1.000
_cell.length_b   1.000
_cell.length_c   1.000
_cell.angle_alpha   90.00
_cell.angle_beta   90.00
_cell.angle_gamma   90.00
#
_symmetry.space_group_name_H-M   'P 1'
#
loop_
_entity.id
_entity.type
_entity.pdbx_description
1 polymer ?
#
loop_
_entity_poly.entity_id
_entity_poly.type
_entity_poly.pdbx_seq_one_letter_code
_entity_poly.pdbx_strand_id
1 'polypeptide(L)'
;FQNVIDTVPTLGKPSCVSASISWNPQRGENNLASFALGFNSELPQFNSSKVWEFDEAHQRWLPVAELALPEDKGDQVYVVAWAPNIGRPYEVLAVATSRGIAVWHIGLLPDTDGKLSVEKVALLSGHEGEVWQMEWDMGGMTLATTGSDGVVRLWQSNLNGVWHEQATLETTSS
;
A
#
# COMPACT_ATOMS: atom_id res chain seq x y z
N PHE A 1 -52.39 20.41 1.55
CA PHE A 1 -51.01 20.76 1.15
C PHE A 1 -50.10 19.68 1.68
N GLN A 2 -49.59 18.86 0.76
CA GLN A 2 -48.73 17.71 1.01
C GLN A 2 -47.31 18.22 1.29
N ASN A 3 -46.74 17.90 2.45
CA ASN A 3 -45.29 17.98 2.64
C ASN A 3 -44.74 16.57 2.44
N VAL A 4 -44.31 16.30 1.21
CA VAL A 4 -43.37 15.21 0.92
C VAL A 4 -42.05 15.63 1.57
N ILE A 5 -41.70 15.00 2.69
CA ILE A 5 -40.33 15.04 3.18
C ILE A 5 -39.67 13.85 2.48
N ASP A 6 -38.88 14.15 1.45
CA ASP A 6 -37.98 13.16 0.86
C ASP A 6 -37.17 12.52 1.99
N THR A 7 -37.35 11.23 2.17
CA THR A 7 -36.50 10.41 3.01
C THR A 7 -35.10 10.45 2.40
N VAL A 8 -34.22 11.26 2.97
CA VAL A 8 -32.78 11.12 2.76
C VAL A 8 -32.41 9.69 3.15
N PRO A 9 -31.78 8.88 2.29
CA PRO A 9 -31.31 7.57 2.71
C PRO A 9 -30.36 7.81 3.89
N THR A 10 -30.60 7.12 4.99
CA THR A 10 -29.63 7.00 6.07
C THR A 10 -28.35 6.43 5.45
N LEU A 11 -27.44 7.29 5.03
CA LEU A 11 -26.12 6.89 4.56
C LEU A 11 -25.51 6.12 5.74
N GLY A 12 -25.44 4.80 5.61
CA GLY A 12 -24.96 3.91 6.67
C GLY A 12 -23.63 4.42 7.20
N LYS A 13 -23.37 4.21 8.50
CA LYS A 13 -22.05 4.51 9.06
C LYS A 13 -20.99 3.87 8.15
N PRO A 14 -20.00 4.61 7.63
CA PRO A 14 -18.92 4.01 6.89
C PRO A 14 -18.23 2.98 7.78
N SER A 15 -18.34 1.70 7.41
CA SER A 15 -17.59 0.63 8.05
C SER A 15 -16.29 0.44 7.28
N CYS A 16 -15.18 0.64 7.98
CA CYS A 16 -13.91 0.05 7.60
C CYS A 16 -14.06 -1.47 7.77
N VAL A 17 -13.88 -2.24 6.71
CA VAL A 17 -13.90 -3.71 6.73
C VAL A 17 -12.58 -4.23 7.28
N SER A 18 -11.47 -3.68 6.80
CA SER A 18 -10.14 -4.00 7.29
C SER A 18 -9.16 -2.83 7.09
N ALA A 19 -8.05 -2.86 7.81
CA ALA A 19 -6.96 -1.93 7.62
C ALA A 19 -5.62 -2.69 7.69
N SER A 20 -4.64 -2.23 6.95
CA SER A 20 -3.28 -2.78 6.95
C SER A 20 -2.28 -1.66 7.23
N ILE A 21 -1.28 -1.97 8.04
CA ILE A 21 -0.25 -1.01 8.46
C ILE A 21 1.13 -1.64 8.29
N SER A 22 2.10 -0.84 7.86
CA SER A 22 3.50 -1.26 7.77
C SER A 22 4.43 -0.11 8.15
N TRP A 23 5.28 -0.33 9.15
CA TRP A 23 6.25 0.66 9.62
C TRP A 23 7.45 0.74 8.69
N ASN A 24 8.00 1.94 8.50
CA ASN A 24 9.31 2.08 7.89
C ASN A 24 10.36 1.39 8.78
N PRO A 25 11.03 0.33 8.29
CA PRO A 25 11.95 -0.47 9.10
C PRO A 25 13.30 0.20 9.34
N GLN A 26 13.66 1.27 8.60
CA GLN A 26 14.94 1.94 8.80
C GLN A 26 14.92 2.97 9.93
N ARG A 27 15.82 2.78 10.89
CA ARG A 27 16.20 3.76 11.92
C ARG A 27 17.59 4.32 11.61
N GLY A 28 17.64 5.50 11.00
CA GLY A 28 18.78 6.41 11.15
C GLY A 28 18.46 7.43 12.25
N GLU A 29 19.48 7.96 12.94
CA GLU A 29 19.30 8.95 14.02
C GLU A 29 18.58 10.24 13.59
N ASN A 30 18.44 10.48 12.28
CA ASN A 30 17.85 11.70 11.70
C ASN A 30 16.59 11.46 10.86
N ASN A 31 16.06 10.24 10.75
CA ASN A 31 14.83 10.01 9.99
C ASN A 31 13.61 10.12 10.90
N LEU A 32 12.60 10.88 10.43
CA LEU A 32 11.29 10.94 11.08
C LEU A 32 10.67 9.54 11.10
N ALA A 33 9.90 9.25 12.14
CA ALA A 33 9.16 8.00 12.21
C ALA A 33 8.07 8.02 11.12
N SER A 34 8.03 6.96 10.30
CA SER A 34 7.07 6.86 9.18
C SER A 34 6.40 5.49 9.14
N PHE A 35 5.14 5.45 8.70
CA PHE A 35 4.44 4.21 8.40
C PHE A 35 3.46 4.40 7.25
N ALA A 36 3.12 3.30 6.57
CA ALA A 36 2.06 3.24 5.59
C ALA A 36 0.81 2.63 6.18
N LEU A 37 -0.35 3.14 5.76
CA LEU A 37 -1.66 2.69 6.20
C LEU A 37 -2.59 2.61 5.00
N GLY A 38 -3.20 1.43 4.82
CA GLY A 38 -4.22 1.17 3.81
C GLY A 38 -5.56 0.84 4.47
N PHE A 39 -6.65 1.41 3.95
CA PHE A 39 -8.01 1.10 4.39
C PHE A 39 -8.79 0.35 3.30
N ASN A 40 -9.57 -0.65 3.75
CA ASN A 40 -10.59 -1.32 2.97
C ASN A 40 -11.97 -1.03 3.58
N SER A 41 -12.87 -0.49 2.78
CA SER A 41 -14.24 -0.13 3.11
C SER A 41 -15.15 -0.44 1.94
N GLU A 42 -16.43 -0.69 2.26
CA GLU A 42 -17.50 -0.84 1.27
C GLU A 42 -17.79 0.47 0.51
N LEU A 43 -17.32 1.60 1.04
CA LEU A 43 -17.49 2.92 0.46
C LEU A 43 -16.16 3.39 -0.17
N PRO A 44 -16.08 3.46 -1.52
CA PRO A 44 -14.82 3.72 -2.23
C PRO A 44 -14.07 4.97 -1.77
N GLN A 45 -14.76 6.04 -1.38
CA GLN A 45 -14.12 7.29 -0.95
C GLN A 45 -13.22 7.14 0.29
N PHE A 46 -13.34 6.05 1.05
CA PHE A 46 -12.50 5.77 2.21
C PHE A 46 -11.34 4.83 1.90
N ASN A 47 -11.33 4.22 0.72
CA ASN A 47 -10.24 3.34 0.31
C ASN A 47 -9.07 4.18 -0.17
N SER A 48 -8.03 4.24 0.66
CA SER A 48 -6.79 4.94 0.33
C SER A 48 -5.62 4.27 1.05
N SER A 49 -4.47 4.26 0.38
CA SER A 49 -3.18 3.91 0.97
C SER A 49 -2.36 5.18 1.10
N LYS A 50 -1.90 5.49 2.31
CA LYS A 50 -1.18 6.74 2.61
C LYS A 50 0.05 6.47 3.46
N VAL A 51 1.07 7.28 3.25
CA VAL A 51 2.25 7.34 4.10
C VAL A 51 2.11 8.49 5.08
N TRP A 52 2.38 8.18 6.34
CA TRP A 52 2.34 9.09 7.45
C TRP A 52 3.74 9.27 8.01
N GLU A 53 4.09 10.51 8.33
CA GLU A 53 5.33 10.86 9.02
C GLU A 53 5.03 11.63 10.29
N PHE A 54 5.87 11.41 11.30
CA PHE A 54 5.77 12.13 12.56
C PHE A 54 6.50 13.46 12.46
N ASP A 55 5.73 14.54 12.60
CA ASP A 55 6.22 15.90 12.70
C ASP A 55 6.58 16.19 14.17
N GLU A 56 7.88 16.17 14.47
CA GLU A 56 8.39 16.41 15.82
C GLU A 56 8.13 17.84 16.31
N ALA A 57 8.12 18.83 15.41
CA ALA A 57 7.96 20.24 15.77
C ALA A 57 6.55 20.52 16.32
N HIS A 58 5.54 19.86 15.76
CA HIS A 58 4.14 20.01 16.17
C HIS A 58 3.57 18.79 16.92
N GLN A 59 4.39 17.76 17.16
CA GLN A 59 4.02 16.53 17.87
C GLN A 59 2.77 15.85 17.29
N ARG A 60 2.74 15.68 15.97
CA ARG A 60 1.58 15.11 15.26
C ARG A 60 1.99 14.27 14.06
N TRP A 61 1.09 13.40 13.62
CA TRP A 61 1.25 12.63 12.39
C TRP A 61 0.65 13.39 11.20
N LEU A 62 1.38 13.46 10.09
CA LEU A 62 0.94 14.12 8.86
C LEU A 62 0.97 13.14 7.68
N PRO A 63 -0.02 13.18 6.78
CA PRO A 63 0.03 12.41 5.55
C PRO A 63 0.96 13.11 4.56
N VAL A 64 2.06 12.46 4.19
CA VAL A 64 3.09 13.03 3.29
C VAL A 64 3.01 12.49 1.87
N ALA A 65 2.32 11.37 1.67
CA ALA A 65 2.08 10.77 0.37
C ALA A 65 0.79 9.94 0.34
N GLU A 66 0.18 9.84 -0.85
CA GLU A 66 -0.96 8.98 -1.16
C GLU A 66 -0.55 8.03 -2.30
N LEU A 67 -0.63 6.71 -2.05
CA LEU A 67 -0.18 5.65 -2.95
C LEU A 67 -1.35 5.18 -3.83
N ALA A 68 -1.87 6.09 -4.64
CA ALA A 68 -2.92 5.83 -5.60
C ALA A 68 -2.84 6.84 -6.75
N LEU A 69 -2.88 6.37 -8.00
CA LEU A 69 -3.10 7.23 -9.15
C LEU A 69 -4.58 7.68 -9.18
N PRO A 70 -4.93 8.78 -9.87
CA PRO A 70 -6.31 9.26 -9.93
C PRO A 70 -7.33 8.20 -10.36
N GLU A 71 -6.95 7.33 -11.30
CA GLU A 71 -7.75 6.21 -11.79
C GLU A 71 -7.86 5.03 -10.82
N ASP A 72 -7.02 5.00 -9.78
CA ASP A 72 -7.00 3.98 -8.74
C ASP A 72 -7.80 4.36 -7.51
N LYS A 73 -8.26 5.62 -7.43
CA LYS A 73 -8.89 6.15 -6.24
C LYS A 73 -10.19 5.41 -5.96
N GLY A 74 -10.24 4.77 -4.80
CA GLY A 74 -11.39 4.02 -4.31
C GLY A 74 -11.26 2.50 -4.41
N ASP A 75 -10.17 2.01 -4.99
CA ASP A 75 -9.82 0.60 -4.92
C ASP A 75 -9.61 0.15 -3.49
N GLN A 76 -10.22 -0.99 -3.14
CA GLN A 76 -10.00 -1.63 -1.85
C GLN A 76 -8.52 -1.95 -1.66
N VAL A 77 -7.96 -1.57 -0.52
CA VAL A 77 -6.58 -1.87 -0.15
C VAL A 77 -6.57 -2.98 0.88
N TYR A 78 -6.11 -4.17 0.48
CA TYR A 78 -6.09 -5.34 1.36
C TYR A 78 -4.88 -5.34 2.28
N VAL A 79 -3.69 -5.06 1.74
CA VAL A 79 -2.42 -5.11 2.47
C VAL A 79 -1.46 -4.03 1.98
N VAL A 80 -0.67 -3.48 2.90
CA VAL A 80 0.50 -2.64 2.60
C VAL A 80 1.76 -3.24 3.23
N ALA A 81 2.90 -3.16 2.54
CA ALA A 81 4.18 -3.65 3.05
C ALA A 81 5.33 -2.71 2.64
N TRP A 82 6.09 -2.24 3.63
CA TRP A 82 7.24 -1.36 3.46
C TRP A 82 8.54 -2.17 3.36
N ALA A 83 9.31 -1.96 2.29
CA ALA A 83 10.56 -2.67 2.06
C ALA A 83 11.72 -2.04 2.86
N PRO A 84 12.58 -2.84 3.52
CA PRO A 84 13.83 -2.33 4.10
C PRO A 84 14.72 -1.65 3.07
N ASN A 85 15.12 -0.39 3.29
CA ASN A 85 15.76 0.41 2.23
C ASN A 85 17.18 -0.04 1.83
N ILE A 86 18.21 -0.13 2.65
CA ILE A 86 19.59 -0.56 2.26
C ILE A 86 20.12 0.07 0.93
N GLY A 87 20.41 1.36 0.98
CA GLY A 87 21.23 2.03 -0.03
C GLY A 87 20.52 2.41 -1.32
N ARG A 88 19.18 2.39 -1.36
CA ARG A 88 18.41 2.93 -2.48
C ARG A 88 18.15 4.43 -2.27
N PRO A 89 18.15 5.24 -3.34
CA PRO A 89 17.84 6.67 -3.25
C PRO A 89 16.33 6.95 -3.15
N TYR A 90 15.52 5.93 -2.84
CA TYR A 90 14.07 5.96 -2.72
C TYR A 90 13.61 4.84 -1.78
N GLU A 91 12.45 5.01 -1.16
CA GLU A 91 11.75 3.95 -0.44
C GLU A 91 10.92 3.10 -1.41
N VAL A 92 10.64 1.85 -1.04
CA VAL A 92 9.80 0.94 -1.83
C VAL A 92 8.66 0.43 -0.96
N LEU A 93 7.43 0.55 -1.47
CA LEU A 93 6.24 -0.01 -0.82
C LEU A 93 5.44 -0.87 -1.80
N ALA A 94 4.89 -1.97 -1.30
CA ALA A 94 3.89 -2.77 -2.00
C ALA A 94 2.50 -2.49 -1.42
N VAL A 95 1.51 -2.35 -2.29
CA VAL A 95 0.10 -2.16 -1.93
C VAL A 95 -0.73 -3.18 -2.71
N ALA A 96 -1.34 -4.13 -2.02
CA ALA A 96 -2.29 -5.06 -2.61
C ALA A 96 -3.66 -4.41 -2.70
N THR A 97 -4.18 -4.29 -3.91
CA THR A 97 -5.53 -3.80 -4.19
C THR A 97 -6.38 -4.83 -4.93
N SER A 98 -7.64 -4.51 -5.18
CA SER A 98 -8.55 -5.31 -6.02
C SER A 98 -8.04 -5.53 -7.46
N ARG A 99 -7.08 -4.74 -7.95
CA ARG A 99 -6.50 -4.90 -9.31
C ARG A 99 -5.19 -5.68 -9.34
N GLY A 100 -4.57 -5.96 -8.20
CA GLY A 100 -3.28 -6.63 -8.09
C GLY A 100 -2.37 -5.96 -7.06
N ILE A 101 -1.08 -6.26 -7.11
CA ILE A 101 -0.10 -5.69 -6.18
C ILE A 101 0.64 -4.55 -6.87
N ALA A 102 0.38 -3.32 -6.48
CA ALA A 102 1.12 -2.15 -6.96
C ALA A 102 2.42 -1.98 -6.18
N VAL A 103 3.54 -1.80 -6.88
CA VAL A 103 4.83 -1.45 -6.28
C VAL A 103 5.11 0.04 -6.53
N TRP A 104 5.47 0.74 -5.47
CA TRP A 104 5.66 2.18 -5.45
C TRP A 104 7.07 2.55 -5.03
N HIS A 105 7.67 3.49 -5.75
CA HIS A 105 8.83 4.24 -5.30
C HIS A 105 8.38 5.54 -4.64
N ILE A 106 8.99 5.86 -3.50
CA ILE A 106 8.75 7.11 -2.78
C ILE A 106 10.08 7.85 -2.65
N GLY A 107 10.11 9.11 -3.07
CA GLY A 107 11.29 9.97 -2.92
C GLY A 107 11.62 10.19 -1.45
N LEU A 108 12.91 10.34 -1.14
CA LEU A 108 13.39 10.61 0.22
C LEU A 108 13.32 12.09 0.61
N LEU A 109 13.15 12.97 -0.36
CA LEU A 109 13.11 14.41 -0.15
C LEU A 109 11.72 14.93 -0.52
N PRO A 110 11.11 15.77 0.33
CA PRO A 110 9.86 16.42 -0.01
C PRO A 110 10.05 17.45 -1.13
N ASP A 111 9.00 17.65 -1.91
CA ASP A 111 8.87 18.72 -2.89
C ASP A 111 8.66 20.09 -2.21
N THR A 112 8.49 21.14 -3.01
CA THR A 112 8.23 22.50 -2.51
C THR A 112 6.96 22.62 -1.68
N ASP A 113 6.01 21.71 -1.84
CA ASP A 113 4.75 21.67 -1.10
C ASP A 113 4.83 20.77 0.15
N GLY A 114 6.02 20.21 0.45
CA GLY A 114 6.25 19.34 1.59
C GLY A 114 5.76 17.90 1.40
N LYS A 115 5.44 17.49 0.17
CA LYS A 115 4.98 16.13 -0.15
C LYS A 115 6.10 15.29 -0.74
N LEU A 116 6.09 13.99 -0.45
CA LEU A 116 7.02 13.07 -1.08
C LEU A 116 6.54 12.73 -2.50
N SER A 117 7.46 12.71 -3.45
CA SER A 117 7.17 12.24 -4.81
C SER A 117 6.87 10.75 -4.78
N VAL A 118 5.79 10.33 -5.43
CA VAL A 118 5.41 8.92 -5.55
C VAL A 118 5.34 8.50 -7.01
N GLU A 119 5.86 7.31 -7.31
CA GLU A 119 5.84 6.72 -8.64
C GLU A 119 5.41 5.26 -8.56
N LYS A 120 4.38 4.86 -9.30
CA LYS A 120 4.02 3.46 -9.44
C LYS A 120 4.92 2.83 -10.50
N VAL A 121 5.78 1.90 -10.09
CA VAL A 121 6.79 1.29 -10.96
C VAL A 121 6.39 -0.09 -11.48
N ALA A 122 5.44 -0.75 -10.82
CA ALA A 122 4.89 -2.01 -11.31
C ALA A 122 3.47 -2.25 -10.81
N LEU A 123 2.74 -3.09 -11.56
CA LEU A 123 1.51 -3.73 -11.15
C LEU A 123 1.69 -5.24 -11.36
N LEU A 124 1.79 -5.98 -10.26
CA LEU A 124 2.01 -7.42 -10.27
C LEU A 124 0.64 -8.10 -10.31
N SER A 125 0.41 -8.82 -11.40
CA SER A 125 -0.81 -9.59 -11.63
C SER A 125 -0.44 -11.07 -11.68
N GLY A 126 -1.19 -11.90 -10.96
CA GLY A 126 -0.93 -13.34 -10.92
C GLY A 126 -1.81 -14.04 -9.89
N HIS A 127 -2.04 -13.42 -8.74
CA HIS A 127 -2.97 -13.97 -7.76
C HIS A 127 -4.40 -14.01 -8.29
N GLU A 128 -5.07 -15.16 -8.11
CA GLU A 128 -6.48 -15.36 -8.45
C GLU A 128 -7.36 -15.11 -7.21
N GLY A 129 -7.37 -13.86 -6.75
CA GLY A 129 -8.14 -13.45 -5.58
C GLY A 129 -7.45 -12.38 -4.76
N GLU A 130 -8.00 -12.11 -3.59
CA GLU A 130 -7.50 -11.09 -2.67
C GLU A 130 -6.16 -11.52 -2.06
N VAL A 131 -5.18 -10.63 -2.08
CA VAL A 131 -3.90 -10.82 -1.38
C VAL A 131 -4.05 -10.32 0.04
N TRP A 132 -3.89 -11.19 1.02
CA TRP A 132 -4.18 -10.92 2.44
C TRP A 132 -2.92 -10.85 3.30
N GLN A 133 -1.75 -11.24 2.76
CA GLN A 133 -0.46 -11.00 3.40
C GLN A 133 0.66 -10.78 2.38
N MET A 134 1.58 -9.88 2.73
CA MET A 134 2.78 -9.55 1.96
C MET A 134 3.94 -9.27 2.90
N GLU A 135 5.12 -9.78 2.59
CA GLU A 135 6.34 -9.53 3.38
C GLU A 135 7.55 -9.35 2.46
N TRP A 136 8.39 -8.37 2.77
CA TRP A 136 9.67 -8.17 2.10
C TRP A 136 10.76 -9.00 2.76
N ASP A 137 11.71 -9.47 1.97
CA ASP A 137 12.95 -10.02 2.53
C ASP A 137 13.77 -8.92 3.25
N MET A 138 14.77 -9.34 4.02
CA MET A 138 15.61 -8.39 4.77
C MET A 138 16.36 -7.41 3.87
N GLY A 139 16.59 -7.76 2.59
CA GLY A 139 17.20 -6.89 1.59
C GLY A 139 16.25 -5.88 0.96
N GLY A 140 14.93 -6.06 1.12
CA GLY A 140 13.92 -5.30 0.38
C GLY A 140 13.99 -5.51 -1.13
N MET A 141 14.53 -6.66 -1.58
CA MET A 141 14.70 -7.02 -2.99
C MET A 141 13.62 -7.99 -3.47
N THR A 142 13.12 -8.84 -2.58
CA THR A 142 12.15 -9.89 -2.91
C THR A 142 10.89 -9.70 -2.07
N LEU A 143 9.74 -9.69 -2.72
CA LEU A 143 8.44 -9.62 -2.08
C LEU A 143 7.80 -11.02 -2.10
N ALA A 144 7.43 -11.55 -0.94
CA ALA A 144 6.61 -12.74 -0.82
C ALA A 144 5.14 -12.33 -0.61
N THR A 145 4.22 -12.94 -1.35
CA THR A 145 2.78 -12.66 -1.25
C THR A 145 1.96 -13.93 -1.17
N THR A 146 0.83 -13.88 -0.47
CA THR A 146 -0.12 -14.99 -0.37
C THR A 146 -1.56 -14.48 -0.45
N GLY A 147 -2.41 -15.26 -1.12
CA GLY A 147 -3.75 -14.87 -1.52
C GLY A 147 -4.83 -15.90 -1.19
N SER A 148 -6.08 -15.54 -1.47
CA SER A 148 -7.22 -16.47 -1.41
C SER A 148 -7.13 -17.62 -2.41
N ASP A 149 -6.22 -17.53 -3.37
CA ASP A 149 -5.89 -18.57 -4.35
C ASP A 149 -5.09 -19.74 -3.74
N GLY A 150 -4.61 -19.62 -2.50
CA GLY A 150 -3.84 -20.66 -1.83
C GLY A 150 -2.43 -20.85 -2.37
N VAL A 151 -1.92 -19.86 -3.10
CA VAL A 151 -0.58 -19.84 -3.70
C VAL A 151 0.30 -18.82 -3.00
N VAL A 152 1.57 -19.14 -2.80
CA VAL A 152 2.59 -18.16 -2.42
C VAL A 152 3.39 -17.77 -3.66
N ARG A 153 3.55 -16.48 -3.91
CA ARG A 153 4.33 -15.96 -5.04
C ARG A 153 5.51 -15.16 -4.51
N LEU A 154 6.66 -15.32 -5.16
CA LEU A 154 7.85 -14.50 -4.93
C LEU A 154 8.06 -13.58 -6.13
N TRP A 155 8.23 -12.29 -5.85
CA TRP A 155 8.39 -11.25 -6.86
C TRP A 155 9.73 -10.56 -6.68
N GLN A 156 10.41 -10.31 -7.80
CA GLN A 156 11.69 -9.62 -7.79
C GLN A 156 11.80 -8.69 -9.01
N SER A 157 12.48 -7.56 -8.85
CA SER A 157 12.86 -6.71 -9.99
C SER A 157 14.22 -7.14 -10.54
N ASN A 158 14.35 -7.12 -11.86
CA ASN A 158 15.65 -7.30 -12.51
C ASN A 158 16.44 -5.98 -12.52
N LEU A 159 17.67 -6.01 -13.05
CA LEU A 159 18.55 -4.84 -13.14
C LEU A 159 17.97 -3.66 -13.95
N ASN A 160 16.95 -3.91 -14.78
CA ASN A 160 16.26 -2.89 -15.56
C ASN A 160 15.04 -2.31 -14.82
N GLY A 161 14.81 -2.69 -13.56
CA GLY A 161 13.64 -2.29 -12.77
C GLY A 161 12.35 -3.01 -13.15
N VAL A 162 12.42 -4.03 -14.02
CA VAL A 162 11.23 -4.79 -14.43
C VAL A 162 10.96 -5.89 -13.42
N TRP A 163 9.77 -5.83 -12.83
CA TRP A 163 9.29 -6.83 -11.88
C TRP A 163 8.77 -8.07 -12.59
N HIS A 164 9.11 -9.22 -12.04
CA HIS A 164 8.66 -10.52 -12.52
C HIS A 164 8.41 -11.46 -11.35
N GLU A 165 7.57 -12.47 -11.60
CA GLU A 165 7.42 -13.60 -10.70
C GLU A 165 8.66 -14.48 -10.80
N GLN A 166 9.35 -14.64 -9.67
CA GLN A 166 10.55 -15.45 -9.57
C GLN A 166 10.20 -16.91 -9.25
N ALA A 167 9.19 -17.14 -8.42
CA ALA A 167 8.76 -18.46 -8.02
C ALA A 167 7.30 -18.49 -7.54
N THR A 168 6.70 -19.66 -7.68
CA THR A 168 5.36 -20.00 -7.21
C THR A 168 5.48 -21.20 -6.27
N LEU A 169 4.88 -21.13 -5.08
CA LEU A 169 4.80 -22.25 -4.15
C LEU A 169 3.34 -22.59 -3.93
N GLU A 170 2.95 -23.79 -4.30
CA GLU A 170 1.60 -24.32 -4.13
C GLU A 170 1.56 -25.26 -2.94
N THR A 171 0.41 -25.31 -2.26
CA THR A 171 0.18 -26.17 -1.09
C THR A 171 -0.13 -27.63 -1.46
N THR A 172 -0.06 -28.00 -2.73
CA THR A 172 -0.40 -29.36 -3.17
C THR A 172 0.58 -30.38 -2.60
N SER A 173 0.03 -31.31 -1.84
CA SER A 173 0.71 -32.54 -1.42
C SER A 173 1.06 -33.36 -2.67
N SER A 174 2.35 -33.49 -2.96
CA SER A 174 2.89 -34.51 -3.87
C SER A 174 2.61 -35.92 -3.35
#